data_AF-C6WJ82-F1
#
_entry.id   AF-C6WJ82-F1
#
_cell.length_a   1.000
_cell.length_b   1.000
_cell.length_c   1.000
_cell.angle_alpha   90.00
_cell.angle_beta   90.00
_cell.angle_gamma   90.00
#
_symmetry.space_group_name_H-M   'P 1'
#
loop_
_entity.id
_entity.type
_entity.pdbx_description
1 polymer ?
#
loop_
_entity_poly.entity_id
_entity_poly.type
_entity_poly.pdbx_seq_one_letter_code
_entity_poly.pdbx_strand_id
1 'polypeptide(L)' 'MDVVVHPRFGDGARVDKDGAGRPRLVLDLGTGEVIFELNGEPGCVELAALFADRVADQALLFAARCRDLLDQSQTTH' A
#
# COMPACT_ATOMS: atom_id res chain seq x y z
N MET A 1 12.73 -13.72 -2.36
CA MET A 1 13.46 -12.46 -2.55
C MET A 1 12.45 -11.37 -2.25
N ASP A 2 12.74 -10.55 -1.26
CA ASP A 2 11.75 -9.61 -0.74
C ASP A 2 11.91 -8.27 -1.45
N VAL A 3 10.79 -7.62 -1.77
CA VAL A 3 10.80 -6.25 -2.25
C VAL A 3 10.78 -5.34 -1.03
N VAL A 4 11.88 -4.61 -0.81
CA VAL A 4 12.01 -3.66 0.30
C VAL A 4 11.81 -2.25 -0.24
N VAL A 5 10.85 -1.53 0.34
CA VAL A 5 10.52 -0.14 -0.03
C VAL A 5 11.03 0.82 1.05
N HIS A 6 11.70 1.88 0.62
CA HIS A 6 12.13 2.98 1.48
C HIS A 6 11.39 4.26 1.05
N PRO A 7 10.33 4.68 1.78
CA PRO A 7 9.49 5.81 1.37
C PRO A 7 10.29 7.11 1.20
N ARG A 8 9.97 7.87 0.15
CA ARG A 8 10.55 9.17 -0.18
C ARG A 8 9.47 10.24 -0.36
N PHE A 9 9.88 11.50 -0.34
CA PHE A 9 8.99 12.60 -0.71
C PHE A 9 8.47 12.39 -2.15
N GLY A 10 7.15 12.44 -2.30
CA GLY A 10 6.47 12.24 -3.58
C GLY A 10 5.97 10.81 -3.82
N ASP A 11 6.34 9.84 -2.98
CA ASP A 11 5.71 8.51 -3.01
C ASP A 11 4.24 8.62 -2.60
N GLY A 12 3.39 7.76 -3.17
CA GLY A 12 1.95 7.86 -3.01
C GLY A 12 1.22 6.54 -3.18
N ALA A 13 -0.09 6.58 -2.92
CA ALA A 13 -1.02 5.49 -3.15
C ALA A 13 -2.30 6.03 -3.79
N ARG A 14 -2.81 5.35 -4.82
CA ARG A 14 -4.02 5.74 -5.55
C ARG A 14 -4.79 4.54 -6.09
N VAL A 15 -6.09 4.73 -6.29
CA VAL A 15 -6.91 3.79 -7.05
C VAL A 15 -7.00 4.28 -8.49
N ASP A 16 -6.74 3.37 -9.43
CA ASP A 16 -6.78 3.62 -10.87
C ASP A 16 -7.59 2.53 -11.58
N LYS A 17 -7.70 2.63 -12.91
CA LYS A 17 -8.28 1.60 -13.76
C LYS A 17 -7.24 0.98 -14.69
N ASP A 18 -7.36 -0.31 -14.95
CA ASP A 18 -6.60 -0.99 -15.99
C ASP A 18 -7.18 -0.73 -17.39
N GLY A 19 -6.56 -1.30 -18.43
CA GLY A 19 -7.02 -1.14 -19.81
C GLY A 19 -8.42 -1.70 -20.11
N ALA A 20 -8.97 -2.55 -19.23
CA ALA A 20 -10.33 -3.07 -19.30
C ALA A 20 -11.31 -2.29 -18.41
N GLY A 21 -10.86 -1.21 -17.76
CA GLY A 21 -11.68 -0.39 -16.86
C GLY A 21 -11.87 -0.98 -15.47
N ARG A 22 -11.15 -2.05 -15.11
CA ARG A 22 -11.22 -2.72 -13.81
C ARG A 22 -10.37 -1.97 -12.77
N PRO A 23 -10.76 -1.96 -11.49
CA PRO A 23 -10.00 -1.26 -10.47
C PRO A 23 -8.62 -1.88 -10.25
N ARG A 24 -7.63 -1.05 -9.96
CA ARG A 24 -6.32 -1.44 -9.44
C ARG A 24 -5.85 -0.46 -8.37
N LEU A 25 -5.17 -0.96 -7.34
CA LEU A 25 -4.48 -0.13 -6.36
C LEU A 25 -3.03 0.02 -6.81
N VAL A 26 -2.57 1.25 -6.92
CA VAL A 26 -1.20 1.59 -7.32
C VAL A 26 -0.50 2.27 -6.15
N LEU A 27 0.66 1.76 -5.77
CA LEU A 27 1.62 2.44 -4.91
C LEU A 27 2.70 3.03 -5.81
N ASP A 28 2.67 4.34 -5.99
CA ASP A 28 3.64 5.08 -6.79
C ASP A 28 4.89 5.30 -5.92
N LEU A 29 6.01 4.69 -6.28
CA LEU A 29 7.28 4.80 -5.58
C LEU A 29 8.30 5.49 -6.51
N GLY A 30 9.20 6.30 -5.96
CA GLY A 30 10.25 6.93 -6.76
C GLY A 30 11.18 5.95 -7.50
N THR A 31 11.12 4.65 -7.14
CA THR A 31 11.87 3.56 -7.80
C THR A 31 11.01 2.65 -8.67
N GLY A 32 9.70 2.87 -8.78
CA GLY A 32 8.78 2.03 -9.55
C GLY A 32 7.36 2.02 -8.97
N GLU A 33 6.52 1.12 -9.44
CA GLU A 33 5.15 0.98 -8.95
C GLU A 33 4.94 -0.42 -8.35
N VAL A 34 4.18 -0.51 -7.25
CA VAL A 34 3.59 -1.77 -6.81
C VAL A 34 2.11 -1.73 -7.14
N ILE A 35 1.65 -2.70 -7.93
CA ILE A 35 0.30 -2.70 -8.49
C ILE A 35 -0.45 -3.95 -8.03
N PHE A 36 -1.66 -3.73 -7.52
CA PHE A 36 -2.61 -4.76 -7.16
C PHE A 36 -3.69 -4.79 -8.23
N GLU A 37 -3.68 -5.83 -9.06
CA GLU A 37 -4.56 -5.94 -10.23
C GLU A 37 -5.42 -7.21 -10.18
N LEU A 38 -6.53 -7.17 -10.92
CA LEU A 38 -7.42 -8.32 -11.06
C LEU A 38 -6.92 -9.24 -12.18
N ASN A 39 -6.76 -10.52 -11.86
CA ASN A 39 -6.33 -11.54 -12.83
C ASN A 39 -7.48 -12.08 -13.72
N GLY A 40 -8.72 -11.63 -13.51
CA GLY A 40 -9.89 -12.00 -14.31
C GLY A 40 -10.51 -13.36 -13.98
N GLU A 41 -10.00 -14.07 -12.98
CA GLU A 41 -10.56 -15.34 -12.54
C GLU A 41 -11.88 -15.15 -11.77
N PRO A 42 -12.80 -16.13 -11.76
CA PRO A 42 -13.99 -16.08 -10.93
C PRO A 42 -13.64 -15.81 -9.45
N GLY A 43 -14.31 -14.85 -8.82
CA GLY A 43 -14.05 -14.47 -7.42
C GLY A 43 -12.85 -13.54 -7.21
N CYS A 44 -12.09 -13.18 -8.25
CA CYS A 44 -10.92 -12.31 -8.09
C CYS A 44 -11.25 -10.94 -7.48
N VAL A 45 -12.45 -10.41 -7.74
CA VAL A 45 -12.92 -9.12 -7.20
C VAL A 45 -13.07 -9.18 -5.68
N GLU A 46 -13.70 -10.23 -5.16
CA GLU A 46 -13.91 -10.42 -3.73
C GLU A 46 -12.57 -10.62 -3.01
N LEU A 47 -11.69 -11.45 -3.58
CA LEU A 47 -10.35 -11.68 -3.04
C LEU A 47 -9.50 -10.40 -3.04
N ALA A 48 -9.59 -9.60 -4.10
CA ALA A 48 -8.88 -8.34 -4.19
C ALA A 48 -9.38 -7.32 -3.15
N ALA A 49 -10.69 -7.25 -2.92
CA ALA A 49 -11.28 -6.40 -1.88
C ALA A 49 -10.79 -6.83 -0.48
N LEU A 50 -10.92 -8.12 -0.15
CA LEU A 50 -10.47 -8.66 1.14
C LEU A 50 -8.97 -8.47 1.38
N PHE A 51 -8.16 -8.61 0.33
CA PHE A 51 -6.73 -8.38 0.41
C PHE A 51 -6.40 -6.90 0.60
N ALA A 52 -7.06 -6.00 -0.13
CA ALA A 52 -6.88 -4.56 0.02
C ALA A 52 -7.25 -4.08 1.43
N ASP A 53 -8.35 -4.58 2.01
CA ASP A 53 -8.74 -4.28 3.40
C ASP A 53 -7.64 -4.69 4.39
N ARG A 54 -7.11 -5.91 4.26
CA ARG A 54 -6.00 -6.38 5.10
C ARG A 54 -4.74 -5.53 4.96
N VAL A 55 -4.43 -5.09 3.74
CA VAL A 55 -3.29 -4.19 3.50
C VAL A 55 -3.52 -2.84 4.16
N ALA A 56 -4.72 -2.27 4.06
CA ALA A 56 -5.06 -1.02 4.71
C ALA A 56 -4.93 -1.13 6.24
N ASP A 57 -5.45 -2.19 6.84
CA ASP A 57 -5.33 -2.45 8.28
C ASP A 57 -3.87 -2.53 8.74
N GLN A 58 -3.03 -3.29 8.02
CA GLN A 58 -1.62 -3.41 8.34
C GLN A 58 -0.84 -2.11 8.11
N ALA A 59 -1.19 -1.34 7.07
CA ALA A 59 -0.58 -0.04 6.80
C ALA A 59 -0.89 0.97 7.91
N LEU A 60 -2.14 1.00 8.41
CA LEU A 60 -2.53 1.84 9.53
C LEU A 60 -1.80 1.47 10.83
N LEU A 61 -1.67 0.17 11.11
CA LEU A 61 -0.90 -0.33 12.25
C LEU A 61 0.58 0.05 12.14
N PHE A 62 1.19 -0.11 10.97
CA PHE A 62 2.56 0.31 10.71
C PHE A 62 2.74 1.82 10.96
N ALA A 63 1.84 2.64 10.41
CA ALA A 63 1.87 4.09 10.60
C ALA A 63 1.73 4.50 12.07
N ALA A 64 0.90 3.79 12.86
CA ALA A 64 0.80 4.01 14.30
C ALA A 64 2.14 3.76 15.00
N ARG A 65 2.81 2.65 14.71
CA ARG A 65 4.13 2.33 15.29
C ARG A 65 5.20 3.36 14.90
N CYS A 66 5.18 3.87 13.67
CA CYS A 66 6.09 4.94 13.27
C CYS A 66 5.87 6.23 14.06
N ARG A 67 4.61 6.60 14.34
CA ARG A 67 4.29 7.77 15.17
C ARG A 67 4.77 7.59 16.61
N ASP A 68 4.53 6.42 17.19
CA ASP A 68 5.02 6.11 18.55
C ASP A 68 6.54 6.27 18.67
N LEU A 69 7.30 5.86 17.63
CA LEU A 69 8.76 6.03 17.58
C LEU A 69 9.18 7.50 17.45
N LEU A 70 8.44 8.32 16.71
CA LEU A 70 8.70 9.76 16.60
C LEU A 70 8.51 10.45 17.95
N ASP A 71 7.45 10.12 18.68
CA ASP A 71 7.13 10.72 19.98
C ASP A 71 8.21 10.36 21.04
N GLN A 72 8.69 9.12 21.04
CA GLN A 72 9.79 8.67 21.92
C GLN A 72 11.11 9.38 21.63
N SER A 73 11.39 9.65 20.35
CA SER A 73 12.62 10.33 19.93
C SER A 73 12.64 11.80 20.38
N GLN A 74 11.46 12.42 20.57
CA GLN A 74 11.33 13.80 21.02
C GLN A 74 11.41 13.96 22.54
N THR A 75 11.16 12.90 23.33
CA THR A 75 11.18 12.93 24.81
C THR A 75 12.56 12.67 25.41
N THR A 76 13.56 12.33 24.59
CA THR A 76 14.93 12.00 25.04
C THR A 76 15.90 13.19 24.89
N HIS A 77 15.38 14.40 24.69
CA HIS A 77 16.13 15.67 24.63
C HIS A 77 15.61 16.65 25.68
#